data_AF-A0A1P8TKK0-F1
#
_entry.id   AF-A0A1P8TKK0-F1
#
_cell.length_a   1.000
_cell.length_b   1.000
_cell.length_c   1.000
_cell.angle_alpha   90.00
_cell.angle_beta   90.00
_cell.angle_gamma   90.00
#
_symmetry.space_group_name_H-M   'P 1'
#
loop_
_entity.id
_entity.type
_entity.pdbx_description
1 polymer ?
#
loop_
_entity_poly.entity_id
_entity_poly.type
_entity_poly.pdbx_seq_one_letter_code
_entity_poly.pdbx_strand_id
1 'polypeptide(L)'
;MRRGLVHTVAWSLATGAAVTLSWWGVHTVLAGTVYDPPRALPLADGGGTEPLSSSTHRADPRPVDEPDEAGRPDGAGRAEKTAGPPAPSKTRAKAAAAPRPTRTGEGSGGGTGSVRSYGTDGGRVVLDLGEESATLVSATPAAGWSVRTWTQQKWLRVDFTDGAATVSVFCTWHDSAPRVETVGP
;
A
#
# COMPACT_ATOMS: atom_id res chain seq x y z
N MET A 1 47.06 -12.48 -38.43
CA MET A 1 46.92 -11.79 -37.12
C MET A 1 46.06 -10.52 -37.21
N ARG A 2 46.46 -9.43 -37.91
CA ARG A 2 45.70 -8.15 -37.94
C ARG A 2 44.19 -8.26 -38.21
N ARG A 3 43.74 -9.11 -39.14
CA ARG A 3 42.31 -9.28 -39.48
C ARG A 3 41.44 -9.80 -38.32
N GLY A 4 41.97 -10.70 -37.48
CA GLY A 4 41.22 -11.19 -36.31
C GLY A 4 41.00 -10.09 -35.26
N LEU A 5 42.04 -9.30 -35.02
CA LEU A 5 42.04 -8.18 -34.07
C LEU A 5 41.04 -7.07 -34.49
N VAL A 6 40.95 -6.78 -35.79
CA VAL A 6 39.93 -5.86 -36.34
C VAL A 6 38.51 -6.42 -36.15
N HIS A 7 38.30 -7.72 -36.37
CA HIS A 7 36.97 -8.32 -36.20
C HIS A 7 36.52 -8.32 -34.73
N THR A 8 37.41 -8.63 -33.78
CA THR A 8 37.08 -8.55 -32.35
C THR A 8 36.79 -7.11 -31.90
N VAL A 9 37.52 -6.12 -32.40
CA VAL A 9 37.26 -4.70 -32.08
C VAL A 9 35.93 -4.23 -32.67
N ALA A 10 35.63 -4.59 -33.92
CA ALA A 10 34.36 -4.27 -34.57
C ALA A 10 33.17 -4.92 -33.85
N TRP A 11 33.30 -6.18 -33.42
CA TRP A 11 32.29 -6.88 -32.64
C TRP A 11 32.05 -6.21 -31.28
N SER A 12 33.11 -5.92 -30.51
CA SER A 12 32.99 -5.23 -29.22
C SER A 12 32.37 -3.83 -29.35
N LEU A 13 32.69 -3.07 -30.41
CA LEU A 13 32.06 -1.78 -30.70
C LEU A 13 30.56 -1.94 -31.01
N ALA A 14 30.18 -2.94 -31.82
CA ALA A 14 28.78 -3.21 -32.13
C ALA A 14 27.97 -3.61 -30.90
N THR A 15 28.50 -4.47 -30.03
CA THR A 15 27.86 -4.84 -28.77
C THR A 15 27.78 -3.66 -27.80
N GLY A 16 28.84 -2.85 -27.70
CA GLY A 16 28.84 -1.63 -26.89
C GLY A 16 27.75 -0.65 -27.33
N ALA A 17 27.63 -0.40 -28.64
CA ALA A 17 26.58 0.45 -29.21
C ALA A 17 25.17 -0.11 -28.99
N ALA A 18 24.97 -1.42 -29.08
CA ALA A 18 23.68 -2.05 -28.80
C ALA A 18 23.27 -1.90 -27.32
N VAL A 19 24.22 -2.06 -26.39
CA VAL A 19 23.97 -1.90 -24.94
C VAL A 19 23.68 -0.44 -24.59
N THR A 20 24.42 0.53 -25.15
CA THR A 20 24.16 1.96 -24.87
C THR A 20 22.83 2.42 -25.44
N LEU A 21 22.44 1.96 -26.63
CA LEU A 21 21.10 2.24 -27.21
C LEU A 21 19.97 1.60 -26.38
N SER A 22 20.15 0.36 -25.92
CA SER A 22 19.18 -0.33 -25.05
C SER A 22 19.00 0.41 -23.72
N TRP A 23 20.11 0.81 -23.07
CA TRP A 23 20.10 1.64 -21.87
C TRP A 23 19.37 2.97 -22.10
N TRP A 24 19.70 3.70 -23.17
CA TRP A 24 19.06 4.97 -23.50
C TRP A 24 17.56 4.81 -23.73
N GLY A 25 17.11 3.78 -24.46
CA GLY A 25 15.69 3.52 -24.72
C GLY A 25 14.88 3.21 -23.46
N VAL A 26 15.43 2.42 -22.53
CA VAL A 26 14.76 2.15 -21.24
C VAL A 26 14.75 3.40 -20.37
N HIS A 27 15.86 4.14 -20.32
CA HIS A 27 15.98 5.33 -19.49
C HIS A 27 15.09 6.49 -19.98
N THR A 28 14.92 6.68 -21.29
CA THR A 28 14.01 7.71 -21.82
C THR A 28 12.53 7.39 -21.59
N VAL A 29 12.14 6.11 -21.61
CA VAL A 29 10.77 5.72 -21.22
C VAL A 29 10.52 6.01 -19.74
N LEU A 30 11.47 5.66 -18.86
CA LEU A 30 11.36 5.91 -17.41
C LEU A 30 11.45 7.40 -17.04
N ALA A 31 12.24 8.19 -17.76
CA ALA A 31 12.29 9.65 -17.59
C ALA A 31 11.08 10.36 -18.25
N GLY A 32 10.55 9.78 -19.33
CA GLY A 32 9.36 10.26 -20.05
C GLY A 32 8.05 9.94 -19.33
N THR A 33 8.01 8.91 -18.47
CA THR A 33 7.03 8.83 -17.39
C THR A 33 7.36 9.89 -16.35
N VAL A 34 6.99 11.14 -16.67
CA VAL A 34 6.92 12.24 -15.71
C VAL A 34 6.14 11.75 -14.52
N TYR A 35 6.86 11.48 -13.44
CA TYR A 35 6.30 11.35 -12.11
C TYR A 35 5.59 12.67 -11.86
N ASP A 36 4.26 12.68 -11.85
CA ASP A 36 3.49 13.84 -11.41
C ASP A 36 3.38 13.73 -9.89
N PRO A 37 4.29 14.37 -9.11
CA PRO A 37 4.12 14.39 -7.67
C PRO A 37 2.79 15.08 -7.39
N PRO A 38 1.93 14.54 -6.51
CA PRO A 38 0.60 15.09 -6.29
C PRO A 38 0.72 16.57 -5.88
N ARG A 39 0.37 17.47 -6.81
CA ARG A 39 0.33 18.90 -6.53
C ARG A 39 -0.69 19.12 -5.43
N ALA A 40 -0.22 19.53 -4.26
CA ALA A 40 -1.08 20.04 -3.21
C ALA A 40 -1.88 21.22 -3.78
N LEU A 41 -3.17 21.01 -3.99
CA LEU A 41 -4.09 22.09 -4.29
C LEU A 41 -4.11 23.01 -3.07
N PRO A 42 -3.81 24.31 -3.21
CA PRO A 42 -3.98 25.24 -2.10
C PRO A 42 -5.47 25.29 -1.77
N LEU A 43 -5.82 24.76 -0.59
CA LEU A 43 -7.10 25.07 0.03
C LEU A 43 -7.13 26.59 0.22
N ALA A 44 -8.09 27.26 -0.42
CA ALA A 44 -8.32 28.66 -0.14
C ALA A 44 -8.87 28.75 1.29
N ASP A 45 -8.10 29.36 2.20
CA ASP A 45 -8.56 29.74 3.54
C ASP A 45 -9.61 30.84 3.43
N GLY A 46 -10.82 30.43 3.01
CA GLY A 46 -12.02 31.25 2.94
C GLY A 46 -12.87 31.03 4.18
N GLY A 47 -12.70 31.89 5.19
CA GLY A 47 -13.64 32.01 6.30
C GLY A 47 -13.09 31.58 7.65
N GLY A 48 -12.47 32.53 8.37
CA GLY A 48 -12.32 32.42 9.81
C GLY A 48 -13.65 32.75 10.50
N THR A 49 -14.34 31.72 10.99
CA THR A 49 -15.36 31.84 12.06
C THR A 49 -15.43 30.53 12.84
N GLU A 50 -15.62 30.62 14.16
CA GLU A 50 -15.46 29.49 15.09
C GLU A 50 -16.41 28.29 14.86
N PRO A 51 -15.96 27.05 15.12
CA PRO A 51 -16.86 25.93 15.31
C PRO A 51 -17.55 26.05 16.67
N LEU A 52 -18.79 26.55 16.69
CA LEU A 52 -19.60 26.58 17.92
C LEU A 52 -19.82 25.15 18.47
N SER A 53 -19.41 24.94 19.72
CA SER A 53 -19.65 23.69 20.46
C SER A 53 -21.13 23.41 20.63
N SER A 54 -21.60 22.26 20.12
CA SER A 54 -22.95 21.76 20.37
C SER A 54 -23.05 21.19 21.78
N SER A 55 -23.77 21.89 22.67
CA SER A 55 -24.07 21.43 24.02
C SER A 55 -25.57 21.14 24.16
N THR A 56 -25.91 19.96 24.66
CA THR A 56 -27.30 19.49 24.78
C THR A 56 -27.84 19.75 26.17
N HIS A 57 -28.77 20.72 26.34
CA HIS A 57 -29.67 20.70 27.50
C HIS A 57 -31.05 21.35 27.32
N ARG A 58 -32.07 20.51 27.47
CA ARG A 58 -33.52 20.66 27.74
C ARG A 58 -34.03 21.94 28.43
N ALA A 59 -35.11 22.54 27.89
CA ALA A 59 -36.41 22.80 28.57
C ALA A 59 -37.51 23.41 27.63
N ASP A 60 -38.77 22.96 27.77
CA ASP A 60 -40.02 23.60 27.28
C ASP A 60 -40.58 24.49 28.42
N PRO A 61 -41.36 25.59 28.19
CA PRO A 61 -42.77 25.46 27.80
C PRO A 61 -43.33 26.49 26.78
N ARG A 62 -44.27 26.01 25.95
CA ARG A 62 -45.45 26.68 25.31
C ARG A 62 -46.01 27.94 26.03
N PRO A 63 -46.68 28.93 25.36
CA PRO A 63 -47.96 28.69 24.64
C PRO A 63 -48.40 29.61 23.45
N VAL A 64 -49.39 29.10 22.68
CA VAL A 64 -50.40 29.76 21.76
C VAL A 64 -49.91 30.75 20.67
N ASP A 65 -50.55 30.93 19.50
CA ASP A 65 -51.94 30.69 19.04
C ASP A 65 -52.03 30.06 17.62
N GLU A 66 -53.15 29.36 17.36
CA GLU A 66 -53.79 29.14 16.04
C GLU A 66 -55.02 30.10 15.96
N PRO A 67 -55.65 30.40 14.79
CA PRO A 67 -55.69 29.62 13.55
C PRO A 67 -55.54 30.45 12.23
N ASP A 68 -55.56 29.79 11.06
CA ASP A 68 -56.71 29.92 10.12
C ASP A 68 -56.63 28.92 8.94
N GLU A 69 -57.74 28.77 8.22
CA GLU A 69 -58.08 27.63 7.36
C GLU A 69 -57.85 27.84 5.83
N ALA A 70 -57.81 26.72 5.09
CA ALA A 70 -58.18 26.51 3.67
C ALA A 70 -57.07 26.24 2.63
N GLY A 71 -57.27 25.19 1.81
CA GLY A 71 -56.58 24.99 0.51
C GLY A 71 -56.18 23.56 0.13
N ARG A 72 -57.06 22.81 -0.56
CA ARG A 72 -56.79 21.52 -1.25
C ARG A 72 -57.80 21.39 -2.41
N PRO A 73 -57.65 20.54 -3.47
CA PRO A 73 -56.51 19.77 -4.00
C PRO A 73 -56.16 20.25 -5.45
N ASP A 74 -55.50 19.54 -6.39
CA ASP A 74 -54.88 18.20 -6.48
C ASP A 74 -53.69 18.26 -7.50
N GLY A 75 -53.10 17.12 -7.92
CA GLY A 75 -52.01 17.09 -8.91
C GLY A 75 -51.26 15.75 -9.02
N ALA A 76 -51.90 14.74 -9.61
CA ALA A 76 -51.42 13.38 -9.85
C ALA A 76 -49.92 13.14 -10.17
N GLY A 77 -49.35 12.03 -9.66
CA GLY A 77 -48.00 11.58 -10.06
C GLY A 77 -47.50 10.28 -9.40
N ARG A 78 -48.02 9.12 -9.83
CA ARG A 78 -47.61 7.77 -9.35
C ARG A 78 -46.41 7.21 -10.12
N ALA A 79 -45.33 6.83 -9.44
CA ALA A 79 -44.53 5.63 -9.75
C ALA A 79 -43.42 5.34 -8.71
N GLU A 80 -43.30 4.08 -8.30
CA GLU A 80 -42.12 3.56 -7.59
C GLU A 80 -40.98 3.30 -8.59
N LYS A 81 -39.72 3.46 -8.16
CA LYS A 81 -38.73 2.35 -8.09
C LYS A 81 -37.34 2.81 -7.66
N THR A 82 -36.85 2.18 -6.59
CA THR A 82 -35.45 2.18 -6.17
C THR A 82 -34.55 1.56 -7.23
N ALA A 83 -33.49 2.26 -7.64
CA ALA A 83 -32.37 1.69 -8.39
C ALA A 83 -31.10 1.79 -7.53
N GLY A 84 -30.56 0.63 -7.13
CA GLY A 84 -29.37 0.56 -6.28
C GLY A 84 -28.05 0.60 -7.05
N PRO A 85 -26.93 0.95 -6.40
CA PRO A 85 -25.60 0.85 -7.00
C PRO A 85 -25.15 -0.62 -7.16
N PRO A 86 -24.30 -0.94 -8.15
CA PRO A 86 -23.95 -2.31 -8.50
C PRO A 86 -22.96 -2.95 -7.51
N ALA A 87 -23.17 -4.26 -7.25
CA ALA A 87 -22.27 -5.07 -6.44
C ALA A 87 -21.09 -5.63 -7.26
N PRO A 88 -19.85 -5.68 -6.72
CA PRO A 88 -18.77 -6.44 -7.33
C PRO A 88 -18.96 -7.95 -7.09
N SER A 89 -18.82 -8.73 -8.17
CA SER A 89 -19.09 -10.17 -8.21
C SER A 89 -18.17 -11.01 -7.31
N LYS A 90 -18.76 -11.92 -6.54
CA LYS A 90 -18.05 -12.96 -5.78
C LYS A 90 -17.62 -14.11 -6.71
N THR A 91 -16.37 -14.10 -7.19
CA THR A 91 -15.78 -15.31 -7.79
C THR A 91 -15.09 -16.15 -6.71
N ARG A 92 -15.72 -17.27 -6.36
CA ARG A 92 -15.27 -18.23 -5.35
C ARG A 92 -14.10 -19.07 -5.87
N ALA A 93 -12.87 -18.63 -5.61
CA ALA A 93 -11.68 -19.49 -5.74
C ALA A 93 -11.58 -20.45 -4.54
N LYS A 94 -11.03 -21.64 -4.79
CA LYS A 94 -11.19 -22.84 -3.95
C LYS A 94 -9.96 -23.09 -3.09
N ALA A 95 -10.15 -23.16 -1.78
CA ALA A 95 -9.30 -23.76 -0.74
C ALA A 95 -7.78 -23.89 -0.98
N ALA A 96 -7.00 -23.11 -0.23
CA ALA A 96 -5.68 -23.51 0.28
C ALA A 96 -5.72 -23.39 1.82
N ALA A 97 -5.20 -24.39 2.52
CA ALA A 97 -5.34 -24.49 3.98
C ALA A 97 -4.56 -23.37 4.70
N ALA A 98 -5.21 -22.70 5.65
CA ALA A 98 -4.56 -21.72 6.51
C ALA A 98 -3.74 -22.43 7.60
N PRO A 99 -2.42 -22.22 7.70
CA PRO A 99 -1.70 -22.50 8.94
C PRO A 99 -2.09 -21.44 9.97
N ARG A 100 -2.73 -21.88 11.05
CA ARG A 100 -3.00 -21.09 12.27
C ARG A 100 -1.69 -20.43 12.75
N PRO A 101 -1.68 -19.14 13.13
CA PRO A 101 -0.46 -18.49 13.63
C PRO A 101 -0.11 -19.07 15.01
N THR A 102 0.80 -20.05 15.03
CA THR A 102 1.56 -20.37 16.25
C THR A 102 2.55 -19.25 16.49
N ARG A 103 2.35 -18.53 17.60
CA ARG A 103 3.27 -17.54 18.14
C ARG A 103 4.55 -18.26 18.58
N THR A 104 5.48 -18.44 17.65
CA THR A 104 6.80 -19.02 17.89
C THR A 104 7.85 -18.00 17.45
N GLY A 105 8.40 -17.27 18.42
CA GLY A 105 9.68 -16.60 18.24
C GLY A 105 10.81 -17.62 18.11
N GLU A 106 11.98 -17.14 17.71
CA GLU A 106 13.24 -17.92 17.66
C GLU A 106 13.29 -19.08 16.65
N GLY A 107 13.45 -18.69 15.39
CA GLY A 107 14.20 -19.49 14.41
C GLY A 107 15.66 -19.05 14.35
N SER A 108 16.51 -19.46 15.30
CA SER A 108 17.97 -19.34 15.14
C SER A 108 18.45 -20.41 14.17
N GLY A 109 18.55 -20.02 12.90
CA GLY A 109 19.08 -20.85 11.82
C GLY A 109 20.28 -20.13 11.22
N GLY A 110 21.49 -20.60 11.55
CA GLY A 110 22.75 -20.14 10.98
C GLY A 110 23.21 -21.05 9.84
N GLY A 111 23.77 -20.46 8.80
CA GLY A 111 24.28 -21.15 7.61
C GLY A 111 23.62 -20.65 6.31
N THR A 112 24.42 -20.02 5.46
CA THR A 112 24.22 -19.81 4.01
C THR A 112 22.76 -19.71 3.50
N GLY A 113 22.19 -18.49 3.53
CA GLY A 113 21.01 -18.12 2.71
C GLY A 113 19.73 -18.88 3.06
N SER A 114 19.08 -18.51 4.16
CA SER A 114 17.82 -19.12 4.59
C SER A 114 16.63 -18.23 4.24
N VAL A 115 15.88 -18.62 3.20
CA VAL A 115 14.59 -18.00 2.85
C VAL A 115 13.54 -18.34 3.92
N ARG A 116 13.03 -17.32 4.60
CA ARG A 116 12.06 -17.44 5.71
C ARG A 116 10.83 -16.60 5.47
N SER A 117 9.67 -17.16 5.82
CA SER A 117 8.39 -16.45 5.75
C SER A 117 7.88 -16.08 7.14
N TYR A 118 7.53 -14.81 7.30
CA TYR A 118 6.96 -14.21 8.49
C TYR A 118 5.50 -13.89 8.20
N GLY A 119 4.58 -14.53 8.92
CA GLY A 119 3.15 -14.23 8.87
C GLY A 119 2.80 -13.21 9.96
N THR A 120 2.04 -12.19 9.59
CA THR A 120 1.54 -11.14 10.50
C THR A 120 0.05 -10.94 10.27
N ASP A 121 -0.64 -10.24 11.17
CA ASP A 121 -2.07 -9.93 10.97
C ASP A 121 -2.32 -9.07 9.72
N GLY A 122 -1.34 -8.25 9.34
CA GLY A 122 -1.39 -7.41 8.15
C GLY A 122 -0.94 -8.08 6.84
N GLY A 123 -0.38 -9.29 6.88
CA GLY A 123 0.04 -10.00 5.67
C GLY A 123 1.15 -11.02 5.87
N ARG A 124 1.98 -11.17 4.84
CA ARG A 124 3.12 -12.09 4.81
C ARG A 124 4.34 -11.40 4.23
N VAL A 125 5.47 -11.51 4.92
CA VAL A 125 6.80 -11.15 4.41
C VAL A 125 7.57 -12.44 4.12
N VAL A 126 8.37 -12.44 3.06
CA VAL A 126 9.37 -13.47 2.78
C VAL A 126 10.70 -12.77 2.62
N LEU A 127 11.67 -13.14 3.46
CA LEU A 127 13.02 -12.59 3.48
C LEU A 127 14.01 -13.72 3.15
N ASP A 128 14.98 -13.44 2.30
CA ASP A 128 16.19 -14.26 2.21
C ASP A 128 17.21 -13.71 3.20
N LEU A 129 17.64 -14.55 4.15
CA LEU A 129 18.57 -14.18 5.22
C LEU A 129 19.92 -14.85 4.98
N GLY A 130 20.87 -14.08 4.46
CA GLY A 130 22.27 -14.44 4.37
C GLY A 130 22.98 -14.32 5.72
N GLU A 131 24.31 -14.45 5.71
CA GLU A 131 25.12 -14.43 6.93
C GLU A 131 25.36 -13.00 7.45
N GLU A 132 25.54 -12.03 6.54
CA GLU A 132 25.74 -10.61 6.85
C GLU A 132 24.77 -9.68 6.07
N SER A 133 23.70 -10.22 5.48
CA SER A 133 22.74 -9.43 4.69
C SER A 133 21.36 -10.08 4.63
N ALA A 134 20.33 -9.26 4.39
CA ALA A 134 18.99 -9.76 4.12
C ALA A 134 18.37 -9.07 2.90
N THR A 135 17.61 -9.83 2.11
CA THR A 135 16.90 -9.34 0.92
C THR A 135 15.40 -9.60 1.08
N LEU A 136 14.57 -8.61 0.76
CA LEU A 136 13.13 -8.83 0.65
C LEU A 136 12.82 -9.62 -0.64
N VAL A 137 12.27 -10.82 -0.49
CA VAL A 137 11.83 -11.66 -1.62
C VAL A 137 10.39 -11.31 -2.00
N SER A 138 9.51 -11.17 -1.01
CA SER A 138 8.12 -10.70 -1.23
C SER A 138 7.49 -10.11 0.02
N ALA A 139 6.54 -9.19 -0.20
CA ALA A 139 5.63 -8.73 0.83
C ALA A 139 4.21 -8.74 0.24
N THR A 140 3.33 -9.58 0.80
CA THR A 140 1.96 -9.76 0.35
C THR A 140 1.01 -9.32 1.46
N PRO A 141 0.28 -8.19 1.31
CA PRO A 141 -0.68 -7.76 2.31
C PRO A 141 -1.86 -8.72 2.43
N ALA A 142 -2.47 -8.75 3.61
CA ALA A 142 -3.79 -9.34 3.82
C ALA A 142 -4.88 -8.48 3.14
N ALA A 143 -6.07 -9.06 2.94
CA ALA A 143 -7.18 -8.31 2.35
C ALA A 143 -7.59 -7.11 3.23
N GLY A 144 -7.69 -5.92 2.65
CA GLY A 144 -7.93 -4.66 3.36
C GLY A 144 -6.64 -3.89 3.71
N TRP A 145 -5.52 -4.59 3.84
CA TRP A 145 -4.24 -3.98 4.23
C TRP A 145 -3.48 -3.43 3.03
N SER A 146 -2.82 -2.28 3.23
CA SER A 146 -1.83 -1.73 2.31
C SER A 146 -0.43 -2.07 2.79
N VAL A 147 0.50 -2.32 1.87
CA VAL A 147 1.91 -2.60 2.19
C VAL A 147 2.82 -1.44 1.77
N ARG A 148 3.83 -1.13 2.59
CA ARG A 148 4.92 -0.21 2.25
C ARG A 148 6.26 -0.83 2.64
N THR A 149 7.27 -0.66 1.79
CA THR A 149 8.61 -1.21 2.00
C THR A 149 9.65 -0.10 1.98
N TRP A 150 10.63 -0.19 2.89
CA TRP A 150 11.85 0.59 2.89
C TRP A 150 13.04 -0.37 2.94
N THR A 151 14.03 -0.17 2.09
CA THR A 151 15.24 -1.00 2.03
C THR A 151 16.45 -0.08 2.07
N GLN A 152 17.40 -0.40 2.94
CA GLN A 152 18.68 0.29 3.10
C GLN A 152 19.83 -0.74 3.25
N GLN A 153 21.06 -0.25 3.30
CA GLN A 153 22.28 -1.07 3.28
C GLN A 153 22.41 -2.09 4.42
N LYS A 154 21.86 -1.77 5.60
CA LYS A 154 21.98 -2.58 6.84
C LYS A 154 20.63 -2.89 7.52
N TRP A 155 19.52 -2.48 6.89
CA TRP A 155 18.17 -2.75 7.38
C TRP A 155 17.12 -2.69 6.27
N LEU A 156 15.98 -3.35 6.51
CA LEU A 156 14.74 -3.19 5.76
C LEU A 156 13.55 -3.10 6.72
N ARG A 157 12.48 -2.43 6.29
CA ARG A 157 11.19 -2.36 6.99
C ARG A 157 10.06 -2.66 6.00
N VAL A 158 9.08 -3.44 6.43
CA VAL A 158 7.82 -3.66 5.74
C VAL A 158 6.69 -3.30 6.68
N ASP A 159 5.93 -2.25 6.38
CA ASP A 159 4.72 -1.90 7.12
C ASP A 159 3.50 -2.45 6.38
N PHE A 160 2.58 -3.01 7.15
CA PHE A 160 1.21 -3.25 6.74
C PHE A 160 0.30 -2.28 7.50
N THR A 161 -0.60 -1.60 6.80
CA THR A 161 -1.53 -0.61 7.37
C THR A 161 -2.97 -0.89 6.94
N ASP A 162 -3.90 -0.95 7.89
CA ASP A 162 -5.35 -1.00 7.66
C ASP A 162 -6.05 0.03 8.55
N GLY A 163 -6.49 1.14 7.94
CA GLY A 163 -7.07 2.28 8.65
C GLY A 163 -6.12 2.85 9.71
N ALA A 164 -6.43 2.59 10.99
CA ALA A 164 -5.63 2.97 12.14
C ALA A 164 -4.68 1.86 12.65
N ALA A 165 -4.85 0.62 12.21
CA ALA A 165 -3.98 -0.49 12.59
C ALA A 165 -2.70 -0.48 11.74
N THR A 166 -1.55 -0.67 12.38
CA THR A 166 -0.24 -0.78 11.72
C THR A 166 0.53 -1.95 12.29
N VAL A 167 1.10 -2.79 11.41
CA VAL A 167 2.01 -3.88 11.78
C VAL A 167 3.30 -3.71 10.98
N SER A 168 4.43 -3.52 11.67
CA SER A 168 5.74 -3.32 11.05
C SER A 168 6.63 -4.53 11.26
N VAL A 169 7.19 -5.06 10.18
CA VAL A 169 8.27 -6.05 10.19
C VAL A 169 9.58 -5.34 9.90
N PHE A 170 10.51 -5.37 10.85
CA PHE A 170 11.86 -4.86 10.69
C PHE A 170 12.82 -6.02 10.48
N CYS A 171 13.84 -5.85 9.65
CA CYS A 171 14.98 -6.76 9.60
C CYS A 171 16.26 -5.94 9.56
N THR A 172 17.20 -6.22 10.47
CA THR A 172 18.43 -5.45 10.70
C THR A 172 19.63 -6.38 10.80
N TRP A 173 20.78 -5.96 10.26
CA TRP A 173 22.00 -6.76 10.20
C TRP A 173 23.27 -5.92 10.36
N HIS A 174 23.22 -4.91 11.23
CA HIS A 174 24.29 -3.91 11.31
C HIS A 174 25.66 -4.50 11.71
N ASP A 175 25.69 -5.28 12.79
CA ASP A 175 26.92 -5.82 13.39
C ASP A 175 26.78 -7.33 13.74
N SER A 176 25.74 -7.98 13.21
CA SER A 176 25.44 -9.39 13.43
C SER A 176 24.61 -9.95 12.27
N ALA A 177 24.46 -11.28 12.25
CA ALA A 177 23.52 -11.96 11.37
C ALA A 177 22.10 -11.33 11.42
N PRO A 178 21.34 -11.34 10.30
CA PRO A 178 20.04 -10.69 10.21
C PRO A 178 19.06 -11.10 11.31
N ARG A 179 18.57 -10.11 12.05
CA ARG A 179 17.50 -10.25 13.04
C ARG A 179 16.22 -9.68 12.48
N VAL A 180 15.11 -10.41 12.67
CA VAL A 180 13.78 -10.01 12.21
C VAL A 180 12.89 -9.79 13.43
N GLU A 181 12.30 -8.60 13.50
CA GLU A 181 11.40 -8.16 14.56
C GLU A 181 10.04 -7.82 13.96
N THR A 182 8.96 -8.08 14.69
CA THR A 182 7.60 -7.73 14.27
C THR A 182 6.93 -6.96 15.39
N VAL A 183 6.56 -5.71 15.08
CA VAL A 183 5.87 -4.78 15.98
C VAL A 183 4.43 -4.69 15.51
N GLY A 184 3.49 -5.13 16.36
CA GLY A 184 2.05 -4.99 16.14
C GLY A 184 1.45 -3.79 16.88
N PRO A 185 0.14 -3.52 16.66
CA PRO A 185 -0.62 -2.53 17.42
C PRO A 185 -0.91 -2.97 18.87
#